data_AF-A0A971LRY0-F1
#
_entry.id   AF-A0A971LRY0-F1
#
_cell.length_a   1.000
_cell.length_b   1.000
_cell.length_c   1.000
_cell.angle_alpha   90.00
_cell.angle_beta   90.00
_cell.angle_gamma   90.00
#
_symmetry.space_group_name_H-M   'P 1'
#
loop_
_entity.id
_entity.type
_entity.pdbx_description
1 polymer ?
#
loop_
_entity_poly.entity_id
_entity_poly.type
_entity_poly.pdbx_seq_one_letter_code
_entity_poly.pdbx_strand_id
1 'polypeptide(L)'
;MRSRENYAARTLALLLACLLLPLAALAAINATSGRELAYRFILEQHGVSADELNFYQSARDGDKQSWRFSFLLKEKQEETDGLFIVDLYNDGSLKELTPPRVMHLDERLRRDFNDARPLPYTNESLLKLKEKWAPHLPGMLSELKAQHPDVYEQSGEYASIRALSQDYREPAPGALGLEQAEALAVKAILDSPPWTAERFAFFVPWLAAHYVSGELGIPVWHFIYHDERSNSPRFAGKSNEAYEREYWQPLIQAFGGQENTPLYVSLRLDASTGEVLDGVNTHFRPPQVWFVLGNIK
;
A
#
# COMPACT_ATOMS: atom_id res chain seq x y z
N MET A 1 -32.97 -72.06 -23.35
CA MET A 1 -32.45 -71.63 -22.03
C MET A 1 -31.13 -70.86 -22.09
N ARG A 2 -30.24 -71.06 -23.07
CA ARG A 2 -28.94 -70.35 -23.19
C ARG A 2 -28.98 -68.84 -23.55
N SER A 3 -30.13 -68.26 -23.89
CA SER A 3 -30.19 -66.83 -24.28
C SER A 3 -30.49 -65.86 -23.12
N ARG A 4 -30.95 -66.35 -21.97
CA ARG A 4 -31.25 -65.51 -20.79
C ARG A 4 -30.02 -65.20 -19.94
N GLU A 5 -29.04 -66.11 -19.91
CA GLU A 5 -27.78 -65.95 -19.15
C GLU A 5 -26.88 -64.86 -19.75
N ASN A 6 -26.87 -64.71 -21.08
CA ASN A 6 -26.09 -63.68 -21.76
C ASN A 6 -26.67 -62.26 -21.59
N TYR A 7 -27.97 -62.13 -21.33
CA TYR A 7 -28.57 -60.84 -21.02
C TYR A 7 -28.23 -60.42 -19.58
N ALA A 8 -28.40 -61.31 -18.61
CA ALA A 8 -28.08 -61.00 -17.21
C ALA A 8 -26.63 -60.58 -17.01
N ALA A 9 -25.67 -61.25 -17.66
CA ALA A 9 -24.25 -60.89 -17.59
C ALA A 9 -23.94 -59.53 -18.24
N ARG A 10 -24.61 -59.19 -19.35
CA ARG A 10 -24.45 -57.89 -20.03
C ARG A 10 -25.08 -56.74 -19.25
N THR A 11 -26.25 -56.96 -18.64
CA THR A 11 -26.90 -55.95 -17.80
C THR A 11 -26.13 -55.72 -16.51
N LEU A 12 -25.57 -56.77 -15.90
CA LEU A 12 -24.71 -56.66 -14.72
C LEU A 12 -23.38 -55.95 -15.03
N ALA A 13 -22.79 -56.19 -16.21
CA ALA A 13 -21.58 -55.49 -16.66
C ALA A 13 -21.85 -54.01 -16.97
N LEU A 14 -23.02 -53.66 -17.52
CA LEU A 14 -23.46 -52.28 -17.70
C LEU A 14 -23.77 -51.58 -16.37
N LEU A 15 -24.39 -52.28 -15.42
CA LEU A 15 -24.62 -51.76 -14.06
C LEU A 15 -23.31 -51.56 -13.30
N LEU A 16 -22.33 -52.47 -13.42
CA LEU A 16 -20.99 -52.29 -12.86
C LEU A 16 -20.22 -51.16 -13.56
N ALA A 17 -20.35 -51.01 -14.89
CA ALA A 17 -19.74 -49.90 -15.62
C ALA A 17 -20.38 -48.55 -15.25
N CYS A 18 -21.68 -48.51 -14.95
CA CYS A 18 -22.36 -47.32 -14.42
C CYS A 18 -22.06 -47.06 -12.94
N LEU A 19 -21.70 -48.09 -12.15
CA LEU A 19 -21.22 -47.95 -10.77
C LEU A 19 -19.71 -47.61 -10.69
N LEU A 20 -18.98 -47.79 -11.80
CA LEU A 20 -17.57 -47.40 -11.99
C LEU A 20 -17.41 -46.11 -12.80
N LEU A 21 -18.50 -45.53 -13.32
CA LEU A 21 -18.55 -44.11 -13.65
C LEU A 21 -18.41 -43.37 -12.33
N PRO A 22 -17.32 -42.64 -12.16
CA PRO A 22 -16.64 -42.61 -10.89
C PRO A 22 -17.51 -41.87 -9.87
N LEU A 23 -17.59 -42.45 -8.67
CA LEU A 23 -17.45 -41.73 -7.41
C LEU A 23 -16.11 -40.96 -7.38
N ALA A 24 -15.78 -40.24 -8.44
CA ALA A 24 -15.18 -38.94 -8.32
C ALA A 24 -16.30 -38.12 -7.71
N ALA A 25 -16.47 -38.25 -6.39
CA ALA A 25 -16.73 -37.07 -5.60
C ALA A 25 -15.86 -36.00 -6.23
N LEU A 26 -16.48 -34.99 -6.85
CA LEU A 26 -15.80 -33.80 -7.36
C LEU A 26 -14.93 -33.35 -6.20
N ALA A 27 -13.66 -33.77 -6.23
CA ALA A 27 -12.78 -33.55 -5.11
C ALA A 27 -12.66 -32.05 -5.09
N ALA A 28 -13.20 -31.43 -4.05
CA ALA A 28 -13.25 -29.98 -3.96
C ALA A 28 -11.84 -29.47 -4.26
N ILE A 29 -11.72 -28.58 -5.24
CA ILE A 29 -10.42 -28.07 -5.66
C ILE A 29 -9.68 -27.55 -4.43
N ASN A 30 -8.38 -27.82 -4.39
CA ASN A 30 -7.51 -27.27 -3.35
C ASN A 30 -6.84 -26.00 -3.88
N ALA A 31 -6.12 -25.28 -3.01
CA ALA A 31 -5.48 -24.02 -3.38
C ALA A 31 -4.52 -24.17 -4.58
N THR A 32 -3.78 -25.28 -4.67
CA THR A 32 -2.82 -25.51 -5.76
C THR A 32 -3.54 -25.69 -7.10
N SER A 33 -4.50 -26.62 -7.17
CA SER A 33 -5.24 -26.89 -8.41
C SER A 33 -6.14 -25.72 -8.82
N GLY A 34 -6.74 -25.04 -7.84
CA GLY A 34 -7.52 -23.82 -8.07
C GLY A 34 -6.67 -22.68 -8.63
N ARG A 35 -5.43 -22.51 -8.17
CA ARG A 35 -4.52 -21.49 -8.71
C ARG A 35 -4.14 -21.77 -10.16
N GLU A 36 -3.87 -23.03 -10.52
CA GLU A 36 -3.58 -23.42 -11.91
C GLU A 36 -4.80 -23.20 -12.83
N LEU A 37 -6.01 -23.51 -12.35
CA LEU A 37 -7.26 -23.18 -13.03
C LEU A 37 -7.40 -21.67 -13.22
N ALA A 38 -7.11 -20.87 -12.19
CA ALA A 38 -7.21 -19.42 -12.26
C ALA A 38 -6.25 -18.81 -13.30
N TYR A 39 -4.99 -19.27 -13.37
CA TYR A 39 -4.06 -18.85 -14.43
C TYR A 39 -4.59 -19.15 -15.83
N ARG A 40 -5.17 -20.33 -16.01
CA ARG A 40 -5.77 -20.72 -17.30
C ARG A 40 -6.94 -19.82 -17.67
N PHE A 41 -7.85 -19.50 -16.75
CA PHE A 41 -8.96 -18.59 -17.05
C PHE A 41 -8.49 -17.18 -17.40
N ILE A 42 -7.44 -16.67 -16.73
CA ILE A 42 -6.83 -15.38 -17.08
C ILE A 42 -6.24 -15.42 -18.50
N LEU A 43 -5.48 -16.47 -18.82
CA LEU A 43 -4.91 -16.66 -20.15
C LEU A 43 -5.99 -16.77 -21.24
N GLU A 44 -7.04 -17.55 -20.99
CA GLU A 44 -8.13 -17.78 -21.96
C GLU A 44 -8.96 -16.52 -22.23
N GLN A 45 -9.24 -15.70 -21.21
CA GLN A 45 -10.13 -14.54 -21.35
C GLN A 45 -9.40 -13.22 -21.62
N HIS A 46 -8.15 -13.08 -21.16
CA HIS A 46 -7.40 -11.83 -21.25
C HIS A 46 -6.04 -11.97 -21.95
N GLY A 47 -5.64 -13.20 -22.33
CA GLY A 47 -4.38 -13.43 -23.04
C GLY A 47 -3.12 -13.24 -22.20
N VAL A 48 -3.25 -13.08 -20.88
CA VAL A 48 -2.13 -12.86 -19.95
C VAL A 48 -1.64 -14.19 -19.42
N SER A 49 -0.35 -14.48 -19.58
CA SER A 49 0.24 -15.75 -19.16
C SER A 49 0.69 -15.74 -17.70
N ALA A 50 0.88 -16.92 -17.13
CA ALA A 50 1.24 -17.07 -15.72
C ALA A 50 2.62 -16.45 -15.38
N ASP A 51 3.54 -16.38 -16.34
CA ASP A 51 4.85 -15.75 -16.19
C ASP A 51 4.80 -14.22 -16.19
N GLU A 52 3.69 -13.60 -16.60
CA GLU A 52 3.44 -12.16 -16.50
C GLU A 52 2.82 -11.76 -15.15
N LEU A 53 2.52 -12.73 -14.29
CA LEU A 53 1.77 -12.54 -13.06
C LEU A 53 2.59 -12.90 -11.81
N ASN A 54 2.38 -12.14 -10.75
CA ASN A 54 2.78 -12.48 -9.39
C ASN A 54 1.55 -12.96 -8.63
N PHE A 55 1.60 -14.19 -8.11
CA PHE A 55 0.59 -14.67 -7.18
C PHE A 55 0.64 -13.84 -5.89
N TYR A 56 -0.48 -13.21 -5.54
CA TYR A 56 -0.57 -12.35 -4.37
C TYR A 56 -1.09 -13.14 -3.16
N GLN A 57 -2.29 -13.71 -3.28
CA GLN A 57 -2.91 -14.49 -2.20
C GLN A 57 -4.02 -15.40 -2.71
N SER A 58 -4.44 -16.33 -1.84
CA SER A 58 -5.67 -17.11 -1.99
C SER A 58 -6.46 -17.13 -0.70
N ALA A 59 -7.77 -17.05 -0.79
CA ALA A 59 -8.68 -17.17 0.35
C ALA A 59 -9.80 -18.14 0.02
N ARG A 60 -10.29 -18.87 1.03
CA ARG A 60 -11.49 -19.68 0.92
C ARG A 60 -12.64 -18.95 1.59
N ASP A 61 -13.69 -18.66 0.83
CA ASP A 61 -14.93 -18.15 1.40
C ASP A 61 -15.70 -19.36 1.99
N GLY A 62 -15.66 -19.47 3.32
CA GLY A 62 -16.25 -20.57 4.07
C GLY A 62 -17.77 -20.67 3.89
N ASP A 63 -18.45 -19.54 3.72
CA ASP A 63 -19.91 -19.47 3.60
C ASP A 63 -20.36 -19.72 2.16
N LYS A 64 -19.58 -19.25 1.17
CA LYS A 64 -19.93 -19.36 -0.26
C LYS A 64 -19.35 -20.56 -0.99
N GLN A 65 -18.60 -21.42 -0.28
CA GLN A 65 -18.00 -22.63 -0.86
C GLN A 65 -17.18 -22.31 -2.14
N SER A 66 -16.46 -21.20 -2.11
CA SER A 66 -15.66 -20.72 -3.25
C SER A 66 -14.23 -20.40 -2.84
N TRP A 67 -13.33 -20.51 -3.80
CA TRP A 67 -11.96 -20.05 -3.70
C TRP A 67 -11.80 -18.72 -4.42
N ARG A 68 -11.10 -17.79 -3.78
CA ARG A 68 -10.64 -16.54 -4.39
C ARG A 68 -9.14 -16.58 -4.56
N PHE A 69 -8.67 -16.26 -5.75
CA PHE A 69 -7.26 -16.12 -6.09
C PHE A 69 -6.99 -14.71 -6.60
N SER A 70 -5.93 -14.08 -6.10
CA SER A 70 -5.54 -12.73 -6.50
C SER A 70 -4.15 -12.73 -7.12
N PHE A 71 -4.01 -12.07 -8.26
CA PHE A 71 -2.76 -11.98 -9.02
C PHE A 71 -2.48 -10.54 -9.43
N LEU A 72 -1.23 -10.12 -9.34
CA LEU A 72 -0.79 -8.80 -9.81
C LEU A 72 0.04 -8.94 -11.08
N LEU A 73 -0.19 -8.09 -12.06
CA LEU A 73 0.71 -7.94 -13.21
C LEU A 73 2.13 -7.60 -12.73
N LYS A 74 3.14 -8.28 -13.29
CA LYS A 74 4.55 -7.97 -13.04
C LYS A 74 4.92 -6.60 -13.61
N GLU A 75 4.50 -6.35 -14.84
CA GLU A 75 4.60 -5.04 -15.47
C GLU A 75 3.33 -4.26 -15.18
N LYS A 76 3.41 -3.34 -14.21
CA LYS A 76 2.28 -2.50 -13.84
C LYS A 76 1.93 -1.58 -15.01
N GLN A 77 0.69 -1.68 -15.50
CA GLN A 77 0.15 -0.67 -16.39
C GLN A 77 -0.13 0.61 -15.61
N GLU A 78 0.20 1.76 -16.20
CA GLU A 78 0.18 3.02 -15.47
C GLU A 78 -1.22 3.40 -14.95
N GLU A 79 -2.27 3.02 -15.65
CA GLU A 79 -3.63 3.47 -15.36
C GLU A 79 -4.46 2.46 -14.57
N THR A 80 -3.95 1.25 -14.33
CA THR A 80 -4.69 0.18 -13.66
C THR A 80 -4.03 -0.27 -12.36
N ASP A 81 -4.80 -0.93 -11.49
CA ASP A 81 -4.26 -1.56 -10.28
C ASP A 81 -3.50 -2.86 -10.57
N GLY A 82 -3.57 -3.35 -11.82
CA GLY A 82 -2.93 -4.58 -12.29
C GLY A 82 -3.46 -5.85 -11.61
N LEU A 83 -4.59 -5.77 -10.89
CA LEU A 83 -5.10 -6.86 -10.05
C LEU A 83 -6.12 -7.69 -10.81
N PHE A 84 -5.81 -8.97 -11.01
CA PHE A 84 -6.80 -9.98 -11.37
C PHE A 84 -7.35 -10.65 -10.12
N ILE A 85 -8.67 -10.78 -10.03
CA ILE A 85 -9.34 -11.59 -9.01
C ILE A 85 -10.10 -12.71 -9.72
N VAL A 86 -9.81 -13.95 -9.36
CA VAL A 86 -10.49 -15.13 -9.89
C VAL A 86 -11.23 -15.83 -8.76
N ASP A 87 -12.55 -15.88 -8.86
CA ASP A 87 -13.39 -16.65 -7.96
C ASP A 87 -13.81 -17.95 -8.64
N LEU A 88 -13.53 -19.08 -8.00
CA LEU A 88 -13.87 -20.43 -8.45
C LEU A 88 -14.83 -21.10 -7.47
N TYR A 89 -15.78 -21.87 -7.98
CA TYR A 89 -16.54 -22.80 -7.15
C TYR A 89 -15.66 -23.98 -6.70
N ASN A 90 -16.09 -24.72 -5.67
CA ASN A 90 -15.35 -25.90 -5.19
C ASN A 90 -15.15 -26.99 -6.25
N ASP A 91 -15.96 -27.04 -7.31
CA ASP A 91 -15.78 -27.97 -8.43
C ASP A 91 -14.73 -27.51 -9.45
N GLY A 92 -14.16 -26.32 -9.27
CA GLY A 92 -13.17 -25.72 -10.16
C GLY A 92 -13.75 -24.91 -11.31
N SER A 93 -15.08 -24.81 -11.41
CA SER A 93 -15.73 -23.95 -12.41
C SER A 93 -15.57 -22.46 -12.06
N LEU A 94 -15.45 -21.63 -13.10
CA LEU A 94 -15.32 -20.18 -12.95
C LEU A 94 -16.63 -19.58 -12.46
N LYS A 95 -16.57 -18.87 -11.33
CA LYS A 95 -17.67 -18.05 -10.83
C LYS A 95 -17.58 -16.63 -11.35
N GLU A 96 -16.40 -16.02 -11.20
CA GLU A 96 -16.15 -14.65 -11.62
C GLU A 96 -14.67 -14.45 -11.93
N LEU A 97 -14.38 -13.68 -12.97
CA LEU A 97 -13.05 -13.18 -13.29
C LEU A 97 -13.12 -11.65 -13.35
N THR A 98 -12.58 -10.98 -12.35
CA THR A 98 -12.48 -9.52 -12.30
C THR A 98 -11.13 -9.12 -12.88
N PRO A 99 -11.09 -8.40 -14.02
CA PRO A 99 -9.84 -7.88 -14.57
C PRO A 99 -9.35 -6.65 -13.79
N PRO A 100 -8.10 -6.20 -14.04
CA PRO A 100 -7.58 -4.95 -13.51
C PRO A 100 -8.53 -3.79 -13.80
N ARG A 101 -8.81 -2.99 -12.78
CA ARG A 101 -9.66 -1.80 -12.95
C ARG A 101 -8.82 -0.58 -13.27
N VAL A 102 -9.41 0.37 -13.98
CA VAL A 102 -8.85 1.71 -14.11
C VAL A 102 -8.88 2.39 -12.74
N MET A 103 -7.75 2.92 -12.32
CA MET A 103 -7.62 3.66 -11.07
C MET A 103 -7.99 5.12 -11.27
N HIS A 104 -8.63 5.69 -10.24
CA HIS A 104 -8.83 7.13 -10.18
C HIS A 104 -7.48 7.87 -10.01
N LEU A 105 -7.43 9.16 -10.35
CA LEU A 105 -6.18 9.93 -10.34
C LEU A 105 -5.57 10.02 -8.94
N ASP A 106 -6.38 10.12 -7.89
CA ASP A 106 -5.94 10.10 -6.49
C ASP A 106 -5.29 8.76 -6.11
N GLU A 107 -5.84 7.64 -6.57
CA GLU A 107 -5.28 6.31 -6.32
C GLU A 107 -3.94 6.12 -7.04
N ARG A 108 -3.86 6.59 -8.28
CA ARG A 108 -2.62 6.63 -9.07
C ARG A 108 -1.57 7.52 -8.40
N LEU A 109 -1.95 8.69 -7.91
CA LEU A 109 -1.05 9.60 -7.20
C LEU A 109 -0.50 8.95 -5.93
N ARG A 110 -1.38 8.36 -5.11
CA ARG A 110 -0.99 7.63 -3.90
C ARG A 110 -0.08 6.44 -4.22
N ARG A 111 -0.35 5.70 -5.29
CA ARG A 111 0.51 4.60 -5.75
C ARG A 111 1.89 5.14 -6.13
N ASP A 112 1.97 6.20 -6.91
CA ASP A 112 3.25 6.77 -7.35
C ASP A 112 4.07 7.30 -6.18
N PHE A 113 3.43 7.92 -5.17
CA PHE A 113 4.10 8.23 -3.91
C PHE A 113 4.66 6.96 -3.24
N ASN A 114 3.85 5.91 -3.10
CA ASN A 114 4.28 4.65 -2.47
C ASN A 114 5.39 3.93 -3.25
N ASP A 115 5.38 4.03 -4.57
CA ASP A 115 6.32 3.40 -5.50
C ASP A 115 7.61 4.21 -5.66
N ALA A 116 7.62 5.51 -5.34
CA ALA A 116 8.81 6.38 -5.36
C ALA A 116 9.84 6.08 -4.25
N ARG A 117 9.93 4.80 -3.84
CA ARG A 117 10.94 4.25 -2.93
C ARG A 117 12.32 4.19 -3.62
N PRO A 118 13.42 4.25 -2.87
CA PRO A 118 13.51 4.23 -1.41
C PRO A 118 13.18 5.58 -0.74
N LEU A 119 12.77 5.52 0.54
CA LEU A 119 12.70 6.68 1.42
C LEU A 119 14.12 7.07 1.87
N PRO A 120 14.36 8.34 2.27
CA PRO A 120 13.40 9.46 2.34
C PRO A 120 12.98 9.99 0.96
N TYR A 121 11.83 10.67 0.88
CA TYR A 121 11.54 11.52 -0.27
C TYR A 121 12.54 12.67 -0.30
N THR A 122 13.28 12.76 -1.41
CA THR A 122 14.28 13.80 -1.67
C THR A 122 13.73 14.82 -2.65
N ASN A 123 14.44 15.93 -2.82
CA ASN A 123 14.12 16.89 -3.88
C ASN A 123 14.01 16.24 -5.26
N GLU A 124 14.93 15.34 -5.60
CA GLU A 124 14.92 14.66 -6.89
C GLU A 124 13.63 13.83 -7.09
N SER A 125 13.22 13.04 -6.09
CA SER A 125 12.01 12.22 -6.22
C SER A 125 10.74 13.06 -6.23
N LEU A 126 10.68 14.13 -5.45
CA LEU A 126 9.55 15.06 -5.42
C LEU A 126 9.44 15.89 -6.70
N LEU A 127 10.57 16.31 -7.29
CA LEU A 127 10.59 16.99 -8.59
C LEU A 127 10.05 16.07 -9.69
N LYS A 128 10.50 14.81 -9.76
CA LYS A 128 9.98 13.83 -10.72
C LYS A 128 8.47 13.61 -10.55
N LEU A 129 8.00 13.47 -9.31
CA LEU A 129 6.56 13.34 -9.03
C LEU A 129 5.80 14.60 -9.43
N LYS A 130 6.33 15.79 -9.13
CA LYS A 130 5.73 17.07 -9.51
C LYS A 130 5.63 17.20 -11.04
N GLU A 131 6.70 16.92 -11.77
CA GLU A 131 6.71 16.98 -13.24
C GLU A 131 5.67 16.04 -13.85
N LYS A 132 5.60 14.81 -13.35
CA LYS A 132 4.60 13.82 -13.78
C LYS A 132 3.17 14.29 -13.53
N TRP A 133 2.89 14.86 -12.36
CA TRP A 133 1.54 15.16 -11.92
C TRP A 133 1.08 16.59 -12.21
N ALA A 134 1.98 17.51 -12.56
CA ALA A 134 1.68 18.92 -12.79
C ALA A 134 0.46 19.19 -13.70
N PRO A 135 0.25 18.45 -14.81
CA PRO A 135 -0.93 18.65 -15.65
C PRO A 135 -2.26 18.33 -14.95
N HIS A 136 -2.25 17.49 -13.92
CA HIS A 136 -3.44 16.96 -13.26
C HIS A 136 -3.77 17.67 -11.94
N LEU A 137 -2.77 18.23 -11.24
CA LEU A 137 -2.95 18.82 -9.90
C LEU A 137 -4.09 19.85 -9.80
N PRO A 138 -4.29 20.80 -10.75
CA PRO A 138 -5.38 21.76 -10.64
C PRO A 138 -6.78 21.12 -10.71
N GLY A 139 -6.93 20.10 -11.58
CA GLY A 139 -8.17 19.34 -11.72
C GLY A 139 -8.46 18.53 -10.47
N MET A 140 -7.46 17.81 -9.96
CA MET A 140 -7.59 17.00 -8.74
C MET A 140 -7.99 17.83 -7.52
N LEU A 141 -7.40 19.02 -7.34
CA LEU A 141 -7.77 19.91 -6.23
C LEU A 141 -9.23 20.38 -6.35
N SER A 142 -9.67 20.70 -7.57
CA SER A 142 -11.04 21.15 -7.84
C SER A 142 -12.05 20.03 -7.59
N GLU A 143 -11.75 18.81 -8.04
CA GLU A 143 -12.57 17.61 -7.81
C GLU A 143 -12.67 17.26 -6.33
N LEU A 144 -11.54 17.25 -5.62
CA LEU A 144 -11.51 16.96 -4.19
C LEU A 144 -12.37 17.97 -3.40
N LYS A 145 -12.24 19.26 -3.72
CA LYS A 145 -13.06 20.32 -3.12
C LYS A 145 -14.55 20.17 -3.45
N ALA A 146 -14.90 19.73 -4.65
CA ALA A 146 -16.29 19.52 -5.05
C ALA A 146 -16.93 18.30 -4.35
N GLN A 147 -16.16 17.23 -4.15
CA GLN A 147 -16.63 16.01 -3.48
C GLN A 147 -16.73 16.17 -1.96
N HIS A 148 -15.80 16.91 -1.36
CA HIS A 148 -15.65 17.05 0.09
C HIS A 148 -15.47 18.51 0.54
N PRO A 149 -16.43 19.40 0.25
CA PRO A 149 -16.26 20.85 0.45
C PRO A 149 -15.89 21.24 1.88
N ASP A 150 -16.36 20.50 2.88
CA ASP A 150 -16.20 20.85 4.30
C ASP A 150 -14.93 20.25 4.93
N VAL A 151 -14.32 19.23 4.30
CA VAL A 151 -13.25 18.44 4.93
C VAL A 151 -12.07 18.13 4.01
N TYR A 152 -12.07 18.59 2.76
CA TYR A 152 -11.02 18.25 1.80
C TYR A 152 -9.61 18.58 2.30
N GLU A 153 -9.44 19.67 3.06
CA GLU A 153 -8.13 20.10 3.58
C GLU A 153 -7.53 19.14 4.62
N GLN A 154 -8.34 18.25 5.18
CA GLN A 154 -7.92 17.25 6.17
C GLN A 154 -7.58 15.89 5.52
N SER A 155 -7.79 15.75 4.21
CA SER A 155 -7.58 14.49 3.50
C SER A 155 -6.11 14.25 3.16
N GLY A 156 -5.72 12.98 3.05
CA GLY A 156 -4.38 12.60 2.62
C GLY A 156 -4.09 13.03 1.17
N GLU A 157 -5.11 13.03 0.33
CA GLU A 157 -5.05 13.46 -1.07
C GLU A 157 -4.71 14.96 -1.16
N TYR A 158 -5.34 15.80 -0.33
CA TYR A 158 -5.00 17.22 -0.25
C TYR A 158 -3.56 17.42 0.18
N ALA A 159 -3.08 16.67 1.17
CA ALA A 159 -1.69 16.73 1.61
C ALA A 159 -0.71 16.37 0.48
N SER A 160 -0.99 15.31 -0.30
CA SER A 160 -0.20 14.93 -1.48
C SER A 160 -0.21 16.01 -2.57
N ILE A 161 -1.37 16.58 -2.89
CA ILE A 161 -1.50 17.65 -3.88
C ILE A 161 -0.72 18.90 -3.43
N ARG A 162 -0.86 19.28 -2.15
CA ARG A 162 -0.14 20.42 -1.55
C ARG A 162 1.37 20.22 -1.53
N ALA A 163 1.82 19.00 -1.26
CA ALA A 163 3.24 18.66 -1.33
C ALA A 163 3.76 18.88 -2.76
N LEU A 164 3.14 18.28 -3.78
CA LEU A 164 3.59 18.43 -5.17
C LEU A 164 3.41 19.85 -5.74
N SER A 165 2.57 20.67 -5.10
CA SER A 165 2.40 22.08 -5.46
C SER A 165 3.53 22.98 -4.93
N GLN A 166 4.42 22.49 -4.07
CA GLN A 166 5.56 23.27 -3.58
C GLN A 166 6.58 23.56 -4.68
N ASP A 167 7.31 24.65 -4.52
CA ASP A 167 8.36 25.09 -5.43
C ASP A 167 9.71 24.43 -5.09
N TYR A 168 9.76 23.09 -5.28
CA TYR A 168 10.98 22.30 -5.12
C TYR A 168 12.06 22.77 -6.10
N ARG A 169 13.29 22.91 -5.59
CA ARG A 169 14.47 23.29 -6.35
C ARG A 169 15.72 23.00 -5.54
N GLU A 170 16.86 22.93 -6.21
CA GLU A 170 18.15 22.82 -5.51
C GLU A 170 18.43 24.07 -4.65
N PRO A 171 19.12 23.91 -3.50
CA PRO A 171 19.58 25.04 -2.69
C PRO A 171 20.49 25.97 -3.50
N ALA A 172 20.33 27.28 -3.31
CA ALA A 172 21.19 28.27 -3.94
C ALA A 172 22.63 28.17 -3.39
N PRO A 173 23.66 28.60 -4.14
CA PRO A 173 25.01 28.72 -3.61
C PRO A 173 25.04 29.59 -2.34
N GLY A 174 25.52 29.03 -1.24
CA GLY A 174 25.57 29.69 0.07
C GLY A 174 24.41 29.37 1.01
N ALA A 175 23.36 28.69 0.54
CA ALA A 175 22.36 28.08 1.41
C ALA A 175 22.95 26.83 2.11
N LEU A 176 22.31 26.41 3.20
CA LEU A 176 22.67 25.18 3.90
C LEU A 176 22.51 23.97 2.96
N GLY A 177 23.57 23.17 2.87
CA GLY A 177 23.51 21.86 2.24
C GLY A 177 22.68 20.87 3.07
N LEU A 178 22.23 19.79 2.44
CA LEU A 178 21.39 18.76 3.08
C LEU A 178 21.97 18.27 4.41
N GLU A 179 23.25 17.86 4.43
CA GLU A 179 23.90 17.32 5.64
C GLU A 179 23.91 18.31 6.80
N GLN A 180 24.16 19.60 6.51
CA GLN A 180 24.18 20.65 7.53
C GLN A 180 22.77 20.94 8.06
N ALA A 181 21.80 21.04 7.15
CA ALA A 181 20.40 21.24 7.51
C ALA A 181 19.86 20.05 8.31
N GLU A 182 20.23 18.82 7.96
CA GLU A 182 19.83 17.62 8.69
C GLU A 182 20.43 17.60 10.10
N ALA A 183 21.72 17.92 10.25
CA ALA A 183 22.37 17.99 11.56
C ALA A 183 21.71 19.03 12.47
N LEU A 184 21.34 20.20 11.93
CA LEU A 184 20.60 21.23 12.64
C LEU A 184 19.18 20.77 12.99
N ALA A 185 18.53 20.05 12.09
CA ALA A 185 17.18 19.54 12.30
C ALA A 185 17.13 18.50 13.42
N VAL A 186 18.05 17.52 13.39
CA VAL A 186 18.19 16.51 14.46
C VAL A 186 18.50 17.18 15.78
N LYS A 187 19.42 18.15 15.81
CA LYS A 187 19.72 18.90 17.03
C LYS A 187 18.47 19.61 17.57
N ALA A 188 17.73 20.33 16.73
CA ALA A 188 16.51 21.01 17.13
C ALA A 188 15.45 20.06 17.69
N ILE A 189 15.29 18.87 17.10
CA ILE A 189 14.41 17.83 17.62
C ILE A 189 14.87 17.41 19.02
N LEU A 190 16.15 17.07 19.20
CA LEU A 190 16.69 16.61 20.49
C LEU A 190 16.66 17.68 21.59
N ASP A 191 16.71 18.96 21.21
CA ASP A 191 16.58 20.09 22.13
C ASP A 191 15.10 20.40 22.47
N SER A 192 14.13 19.73 21.83
CA SER A 192 12.69 19.92 22.05
C SER A 192 12.09 18.74 22.84
N PRO A 193 11.57 18.96 24.07
CA PRO A 193 10.82 17.93 24.78
C PRO A 193 9.62 17.43 23.93
N PRO A 194 9.25 16.13 24.01
CA PRO A 194 9.79 15.08 24.87
C PRO A 194 10.94 14.28 24.23
N TRP A 195 11.59 14.79 23.18
CA TRP A 195 12.55 14.02 22.40
C TRP A 195 13.87 13.80 23.14
N THR A 196 14.42 12.59 23.00
CA THR A 196 15.77 12.21 23.43
C THR A 196 16.41 11.39 22.32
N ALA A 197 17.73 11.17 22.40
CA ALA A 197 18.43 10.36 21.39
C ALA A 197 17.83 8.94 21.30
N GLU A 198 17.47 8.34 22.42
CA GLU A 198 16.86 7.01 22.50
C GLU A 198 15.48 6.98 21.88
N ARG A 199 14.65 8.01 22.11
CA ARG A 199 13.32 8.13 21.51
C ARG A 199 13.39 8.38 20.01
N PHE A 200 14.29 9.26 19.58
CA PHE A 200 14.46 9.61 18.18
C PHE A 200 15.03 8.44 17.35
N ALA A 201 15.82 7.54 17.95
CA ALA A 201 16.36 6.36 17.29
C ALA A 201 15.31 5.38 16.73
N PHE A 202 14.04 5.50 17.14
CA PHE A 202 12.94 4.75 16.55
C PHE A 202 12.44 5.32 15.23
N PHE A 203 12.77 6.56 14.89
CA PHE A 203 12.23 7.27 13.74
C PHE A 203 13.25 7.28 12.60
N VAL A 204 12.77 6.99 11.40
CA VAL A 204 13.57 6.95 10.18
C VAL A 204 13.26 8.17 9.30
N PRO A 205 14.23 8.71 8.55
CA PRO A 205 13.98 9.78 7.60
C PRO A 205 12.88 9.38 6.60
N TRP A 206 11.83 10.19 6.53
CA TRP A 206 10.71 10.01 5.61
C TRP A 206 10.70 11.09 4.52
N LEU A 207 11.04 12.33 4.88
CA LEU A 207 11.17 13.47 3.96
C LEU A 207 12.44 14.26 4.31
N ALA A 208 13.19 14.65 3.28
CA ALA A 208 14.25 15.65 3.36
C ALA A 208 14.20 16.49 2.08
N ALA A 209 13.52 17.64 2.14
CA ALA A 209 13.22 18.44 0.96
C ALA A 209 13.49 19.92 1.13
N HIS A 210 14.06 20.55 0.11
CA HIS A 210 14.25 21.98 -0.03
C HIS A 210 13.30 22.56 -1.08
N TYR A 211 12.55 23.59 -0.70
CA TYR A 211 11.60 24.31 -1.57
C TYR A 211 11.43 25.76 -1.13
N VAL A 212 10.88 26.60 -2.00
CA VAL A 212 10.42 27.95 -1.62
C VAL A 212 9.02 27.83 -1.05
N SER A 213 8.88 28.13 0.24
CA SER A 213 7.57 28.10 0.91
C SER A 213 6.69 29.21 0.36
N GLY A 214 5.57 28.85 -0.28
CA GLY A 214 4.59 29.84 -0.74
C GLY A 214 3.93 30.63 0.40
N GLU A 215 3.87 30.04 1.59
CA GLU A 215 3.34 30.67 2.81
C GLU A 215 4.30 31.71 3.38
N LEU A 216 5.60 31.39 3.45
CA LEU A 216 6.61 32.23 4.11
C LEU A 216 7.39 33.11 3.13
N GLY A 217 7.32 32.83 1.83
CA GLY A 217 8.06 33.52 0.78
C GLY A 217 9.58 33.28 0.80
N ILE A 218 10.06 32.34 1.61
CA ILE A 218 11.49 32.05 1.81
C ILE A 218 11.83 30.58 1.47
N PRO A 219 13.09 30.29 1.10
CA PRO A 219 13.55 28.92 0.93
C PRO A 219 13.66 28.20 2.28
N VAL A 220 13.17 26.98 2.33
CA VAL A 220 13.15 26.16 3.55
C VAL A 220 13.68 24.76 3.29
N TRP A 221 14.28 24.17 4.32
CA TRP A 221 14.44 22.73 4.43
C TRP A 221 13.31 22.16 5.30
N HIS A 222 12.63 21.13 4.82
CA HIS A 222 11.60 20.42 5.57
C HIS A 222 12.02 18.97 5.78
N PHE A 223 12.08 18.58 7.06
CA PHE A 223 12.37 17.22 7.48
C PHE A 223 11.15 16.59 8.14
N ILE A 224 10.89 15.33 7.81
CA ILE A 224 9.94 14.47 8.50
C ILE A 224 10.65 13.17 8.84
N TYR A 225 10.62 12.80 10.11
CA TYR A 225 11.07 11.50 10.60
C TYR A 225 9.86 10.73 11.09
N HIS A 226 9.64 9.54 10.54
CA HIS A 226 8.44 8.74 10.76
C HIS A 226 8.80 7.46 11.51
N ASP A 227 7.86 6.91 12.26
CA ASP A 227 8.01 5.57 12.80
C ASP A 227 8.25 4.53 11.68
N GLU A 228 8.91 3.44 12.04
CA GLU A 228 9.25 2.35 11.13
C GLU A 228 8.05 1.42 10.97
N ARG A 229 7.75 1.05 9.72
CA ARG A 229 6.63 0.16 9.38
C ARG A 229 7.08 -1.30 9.32
N SER A 230 6.13 -2.23 9.52
CA SER A 230 6.40 -3.68 9.43
C SER A 230 6.87 -4.14 8.05
N ASN A 231 6.67 -3.33 7.01
CA ASN A 231 7.16 -3.58 5.65
C ASN A 231 8.46 -2.82 5.32
N SER A 232 9.18 -2.27 6.31
CA SER A 232 10.49 -1.67 6.09
C SER A 232 11.53 -2.73 5.70
N PRO A 233 12.67 -2.34 5.09
CA PRO A 233 13.76 -3.27 4.79
C PRO A 233 14.25 -4.08 6.02
N ARG A 234 14.21 -3.51 7.22
CA ARG A 234 14.60 -4.18 8.48
C ARG A 234 13.69 -5.35 8.85
N PHE A 235 12.43 -5.29 8.44
CA PHE A 235 11.40 -6.30 8.75
C PHE A 235 10.98 -7.11 7.52
N ALA A 236 11.61 -6.91 6.36
CA ALA A 236 11.35 -7.69 5.17
C ALA A 236 11.53 -9.20 5.44
N GLY A 237 10.47 -9.98 5.20
CA GLY A 237 10.45 -11.42 5.45
C GLY A 237 10.28 -11.84 6.92
N LYS A 238 10.14 -10.90 7.85
CA LYS A 238 9.81 -11.19 9.26
C LYS A 238 8.30 -11.26 9.46
N SER A 239 7.86 -11.99 10.48
CA SER A 239 6.46 -12.04 10.87
C SER A 239 6.02 -10.74 11.56
N ASN A 240 4.72 -10.49 11.60
CA ASN A 240 4.18 -9.29 12.25
C ASN A 240 4.44 -9.31 13.77
N GLU A 241 4.46 -10.49 14.39
CA GLU A 241 4.83 -10.67 15.82
C GLU A 241 6.28 -10.28 16.09
N ALA A 242 7.18 -10.54 15.14
CA ALA A 242 8.58 -10.12 15.26
C ALA A 242 8.70 -8.59 15.19
N TYR A 243 7.98 -7.93 14.26
CA TYR A 243 7.90 -6.47 14.22
C TYR A 243 7.35 -5.89 15.52
N GLU A 244 6.25 -6.47 16.03
CA GLU A 244 5.63 -5.99 17.26
C GLU A 244 6.59 -6.06 18.45
N ARG A 245 7.27 -7.20 18.61
CA ARG A 245 8.21 -7.43 19.72
C ARG A 245 9.50 -6.62 19.60
N GLU A 246 10.07 -6.52 18.41
CA GLU A 246 11.41 -5.94 18.20
C GLU A 246 11.39 -4.41 18.01
N TYR A 247 10.24 -3.83 17.67
CA TYR A 247 10.13 -2.40 17.39
C TYR A 247 8.93 -1.73 18.06
N TRP A 248 7.71 -2.22 17.77
CA TRP A 248 6.50 -1.50 18.14
C TRP A 248 6.29 -1.39 19.66
N GLN A 249 6.45 -2.49 20.39
CA GLN A 249 6.33 -2.52 21.85
C GLN A 249 7.42 -1.69 22.56
N PRO A 250 8.72 -1.82 22.18
CA PRO A 250 9.76 -0.92 22.69
C PRO A 250 9.48 0.56 22.43
N LEU A 251 8.98 0.92 21.24
CA LEU A 251 8.59 2.29 20.91
C LEU A 251 7.46 2.78 21.84
N ILE A 252 6.38 2.00 22.00
CA ILE A 252 5.29 2.33 22.93
C ILE A 252 5.82 2.56 24.35
N GLN A 253 6.70 1.69 24.82
CA GLN A 253 7.28 1.78 26.14
C GLN A 253 8.12 3.05 26.31
N ALA A 254 8.90 3.44 25.29
CA ALA A 254 9.73 4.64 25.31
C ALA A 254 8.91 5.93 25.45
N PHE A 255 7.68 5.93 24.95
CA PHE A 255 6.74 7.06 25.04
C PHE A 255 5.67 6.91 26.13
N GLY A 256 5.71 5.82 26.91
CA GLY A 256 4.84 5.64 28.07
C GLY A 256 3.37 5.38 27.73
N GLY A 257 3.08 4.77 26.57
CA GLY A 257 1.73 4.41 26.17
C GLY A 257 1.47 4.62 24.68
N GLN A 258 0.51 3.89 24.13
CA GLN A 258 0.19 3.93 22.70
C GLN A 258 -0.38 5.30 22.30
N GLU A 259 -1.19 5.90 23.16
CA GLU A 259 -1.76 7.24 23.01
C GLU A 259 -0.69 8.35 23.03
N ASN A 260 0.45 8.10 23.67
CA ASN A 260 1.57 9.03 23.77
C ASN A 260 2.66 8.76 22.72
N THR A 261 2.48 7.75 21.87
CA THR A 261 3.48 7.36 20.87
C THR A 261 3.30 8.18 19.60
N PRO A 262 4.28 9.01 19.20
CA PRO A 262 4.20 9.77 17.96
C PRO A 262 4.20 8.86 16.74
N LEU A 263 3.46 9.26 15.71
CA LEU A 263 3.54 8.70 14.36
C LEU A 263 4.76 9.27 13.62
N TYR A 264 4.99 10.58 13.73
CA TYR A 264 6.13 11.26 13.15
C TYR A 264 6.46 12.57 13.86
N VAL A 265 7.67 13.07 13.63
CA VAL A 265 8.12 14.41 13.99
C VAL A 265 8.54 15.16 12.73
N SER A 266 8.19 16.44 12.66
CA SER A 266 8.50 17.29 11.52
C SER A 266 8.96 18.68 11.95
N LEU A 267 9.76 19.32 11.11
CA LEU A 267 10.15 20.72 11.27
C LEU A 267 10.59 21.33 9.94
N ARG A 268 10.44 22.66 9.86
CA ARG A 268 10.98 23.49 8.78
C ARG A 268 12.12 24.35 9.31
N LEU A 269 13.23 24.38 8.59
CA LEU A 269 14.35 25.28 8.82
C LEU A 269 14.39 26.35 7.73
N ASP A 270 14.75 27.57 8.09
CA ASP A 270 15.20 28.57 7.11
C ASP A 270 16.45 28.02 6.40
N ALA A 271 16.42 27.95 5.07
CA ALA A 271 17.51 27.33 4.31
C ALA A 271 18.82 28.15 4.34
N SER A 272 18.76 29.43 4.71
CA SER A 272 19.90 30.33 4.78
C SER A 272 20.50 30.39 6.18
N THR A 273 19.66 30.44 7.21
CA THR A 273 20.11 30.62 8.61
C THR A 273 20.13 29.34 9.42
N GLY A 274 19.31 28.35 9.04
CA GLY A 274 19.11 27.12 9.82
C GLY A 274 18.20 27.30 11.04
N GLU A 275 17.55 28.44 11.20
CA GLU A 275 16.59 28.68 12.27
C GLU A 275 15.31 27.88 12.06
N VAL A 276 14.75 27.36 13.15
CA VAL A 276 13.48 26.60 13.13
C VAL A 276 12.31 27.57 12.97
N LEU A 277 11.47 27.36 11.96
CA LEU A 277 10.42 28.33 11.56
C LEU A 277 9.09 28.15 12.29
N ASP A 278 8.65 26.91 12.54
CA ASP A 278 7.33 26.60 13.16
C ASP A 278 7.45 25.72 14.41
N GLY A 279 8.62 25.74 15.03
CA GLY A 279 8.97 24.79 16.08
C GLY A 279 9.08 23.34 15.59
N VAL A 280 9.28 22.43 16.54
CA VAL A 280 9.31 20.98 16.31
C VAL A 280 7.90 20.43 16.49
N ASN A 281 7.32 19.93 15.41
CA ASN A 281 5.95 19.46 15.37
C ASN A 281 5.89 17.94 15.55
N THR A 282 5.27 17.50 16.64
CA THR A 282 5.07 16.07 16.95
C THR A 282 3.64 15.68 16.63
N HIS A 283 3.47 14.67 15.77
CA HIS A 283 2.16 14.23 15.32
C HIS A 283 1.86 12.85 15.88
N PHE A 284 0.72 12.72 16.53
CA PHE A 284 0.26 11.47 17.13
C PHE A 284 -0.69 10.75 16.19
N ARG A 285 -0.78 9.42 16.36
CA ARG A 285 -1.83 8.66 15.69
C ARG A 285 -3.19 9.19 16.15
N PRO A 286 -4.17 9.36 15.27
CA PRO A 286 -5.53 9.62 15.72
C PRO A 286 -5.91 8.50 16.70
N PRO A 287 -6.64 8.81 17.79
CA PRO A 287 -7.13 7.76 18.68
C PRO A 287 -7.81 6.70 17.83
N GLN A 288 -7.49 5.43 18.05
CA GLN A 288 -8.05 4.31 17.30
C GLN A 288 -9.56 4.21 17.57
N VAL A 289 -10.33 5.08 16.95
CA VAL A 289 -11.65 4.71 16.48
C VAL A 289 -11.34 3.78 15.33
N TRP A 290 -11.66 2.50 15.51
CA TRP A 290 -11.75 1.58 14.40
C TRP A 290 -12.48 2.30 13.26
N PHE A 291 -11.75 2.68 12.21
CA PHE A 291 -12.37 3.05 10.94
C PHE A 291 -12.99 1.77 10.39
N VAL A 292 -14.15 1.41 10.95
CA VAL A 292 -15.19 0.76 10.18
C VAL A 292 -15.48 1.75 9.06
N LEU A 293 -15.01 1.44 7.86
CA LEU A 293 -15.71 1.87 6.65
C LEU A 293 -17.17 1.45 6.85
N GLY A 294 -18.00 2.39 7.29
CA GLY A 294 -19.38 2.12 7.67
C GLY A 294 -19.85 2.97 8.84
N ASN A 295 -20.16 4.24 8.55
CA ASN A 295 -21.43 4.91 8.87
C ASN A 295 -21.24 6.43 8.82
N ILE A 296 -21.26 6.98 7.60
CA ILE A 296 -21.81 8.32 7.41
C ILE A 296 -23.33 8.12 7.33
N LYS A 297 -24.03 8.62 8.35
CA LYS A 297 -25.38 9.14 8.22
C LYS A 297 -25.30 10.64 8.42
#